data_AF-A0A7C6XU44-F1
#
_entry.id   AF-A0A7C6XU44-F1
#
_cell.length_a   1.000
_cell.length_b   1.000
_cell.length_c   1.000
_cell.angle_alpha   90.00
_cell.angle_beta   90.00
_cell.angle_gamma   90.00
#
_symmetry.space_group_name_H-M   'P 1'
#
loop_
_entity.id
_entity.type
_entity.pdbx_description
1 polymer ?
#
loop_
_entity_poly.entity_id
_entity_poly.type
_entity_poly.pdbx_seq_one_letter_code
_entity_poly.pdbx_strand_id
1 'polypeptide(L)'
;MESWHEKTLNFAKNLLKDTGVIFISIDDYEYANLTITCFEVFGKENFLGTFITNQAKRSNAKHINITHEYIVAFAKNKNKVKPFLVPRITIPEDREIIEKLQKEVDENLKLNGYEFAKQELTKSIKNICHEKNITWLKNYNQIEDDTGLIYFAKDLSTPRKPAPLV
;
A
#
# COMPACT_ATOMS: atom_id res chain seq x y z
N MET A 1 -2.41 -34.54 -18.67
CA MET A 1 -1.19 -34.87 -17.90
C MET A 1 -0.85 -33.61 -17.14
N GLU A 2 -0.98 -33.65 -15.82
CA GLU A 2 -0.77 -32.49 -14.93
C GLU A 2 0.63 -31.90 -15.16
N SER A 3 0.74 -30.58 -15.36
CA SER A 3 2.03 -29.94 -15.62
C SER A 3 2.91 -29.98 -14.36
N TRP A 4 4.24 -29.96 -14.50
CA TRP A 4 5.14 -29.97 -13.33
C TRP A 4 4.93 -28.72 -12.45
N HIS A 5 4.56 -27.59 -13.07
CA HIS A 5 4.22 -26.34 -12.39
C HIS A 5 2.99 -26.51 -11.50
N GLU A 6 1.93 -27.13 -12.01
CA GLU A 6 0.69 -27.38 -11.28
C GLU A 6 0.95 -28.23 -10.02
N LYS A 7 1.73 -29.31 -10.13
CA LYS A 7 2.12 -30.13 -8.98
C LYS A 7 2.90 -29.34 -7.92
N THR A 8 3.83 -28.50 -8.38
CA THR A 8 4.66 -27.68 -7.50
C THR A 8 3.83 -26.63 -6.77
N LEU A 9 2.90 -25.97 -7.48
CA LEU A 9 2.00 -24.97 -6.91
C LEU A 9 1.00 -25.59 -5.94
N ASN A 10 0.46 -26.77 -6.24
CA ASN A 10 -0.39 -27.53 -5.32
C ASN A 10 0.34 -27.88 -4.03
N PHE A 11 1.60 -28.33 -4.13
CA PHE A 11 2.43 -28.58 -2.95
C PHE A 11 2.68 -27.30 -2.15
N ALA A 12 3.04 -26.19 -2.81
CA ALA A 12 3.25 -24.91 -2.15
C ALA A 12 1.98 -24.41 -1.43
N LYS A 13 0.80 -24.54 -2.06
CA LYS A 13 -0.50 -24.19 -1.45
C LYS A 13 -0.77 -24.98 -0.18
N ASN A 14 -0.38 -26.26 -0.15
CA ASN A 14 -0.55 -27.10 1.03
C ASN A 14 0.34 -26.67 2.20
N LEU A 15 1.53 -26.14 1.92
CA LEU A 15 2.45 -25.62 2.94
C LEU A 15 2.03 -24.25 3.51
N LEU A 16 1.28 -23.45 2.75
CA LEU A 16 0.81 -22.16 3.22
C LEU A 16 -0.16 -22.32 4.40
N LYS A 17 -0.01 -21.45 5.40
CA LYS A 17 -1.08 -21.19 6.37
C LYS A 17 -2.28 -20.56 5.67
N ASP A 18 -3.45 -20.60 6.29
CA ASP A 18 -4.66 -19.95 5.76
C ASP A 18 -4.48 -18.44 5.53
N THR A 19 -3.67 -17.78 6.36
CA THR A 19 -3.29 -16.36 6.24
C THR A 19 -2.09 -16.16 5.31
N GLY A 20 -1.57 -17.24 4.71
CA GLY A 20 -0.34 -17.26 3.92
C GLY A 20 -0.55 -16.71 2.52
N VAL A 21 0.51 -16.12 1.98
CA VAL A 21 0.58 -15.54 0.64
C VAL A 21 1.80 -16.10 -0.06
N ILE A 22 1.67 -16.39 -1.35
CA ILE A 22 2.78 -16.70 -2.23
C ILE A 22 3.01 -15.56 -3.21
N PHE A 23 4.28 -15.27 -3.47
CA PHE A 23 4.74 -14.33 -4.48
C PHE A 23 5.62 -15.09 -5.46
N ILE A 24 5.32 -14.97 -6.75
CA ILE A 24 6.06 -15.69 -7.79
C ILE A 24 6.56 -14.66 -8.80
N SER A 25 7.88 -14.49 -8.86
CA SER A 25 8.53 -13.70 -9.90
C SER A 25 8.48 -14.45 -11.22
N ILE A 26 8.14 -13.74 -12.30
CA ILE A 26 8.02 -14.31 -13.64
C ILE A 26 8.32 -13.26 -14.70
N ASP A 27 8.88 -13.72 -15.83
CA ASP A 27 9.04 -12.89 -17.02
C ASP A 27 7.71 -12.72 -17.77
N ASP A 28 7.74 -11.97 -18.87
CA ASP A 28 6.59 -11.74 -19.73
C ASP A 28 6.18 -12.97 -20.55
N TYR A 29 7.12 -13.88 -20.83
CA TYR A 29 6.90 -15.05 -21.67
C TYR A 29 5.92 -16.04 -21.03
N GLU A 30 6.09 -16.32 -19.73
CA GLU A 30 5.21 -17.25 -18.99
C GLU A 30 4.18 -16.56 -18.09
N TYR A 31 4.16 -15.23 -18.02
CA TYR A 31 3.25 -14.48 -17.15
C TYR A 31 1.78 -14.93 -17.29
N ALA A 32 1.28 -15.02 -18.52
CA ALA A 32 -0.11 -15.38 -18.79
C ALA A 32 -0.43 -16.82 -18.38
N ASN A 33 0.42 -17.78 -18.80
CA ASN A 33 0.22 -19.21 -18.54
C ASN A 33 0.31 -19.52 -17.05
N LEU A 34 1.31 -18.95 -16.35
CA LEU A 34 1.47 -19.11 -14.92
C LEU A 34 0.28 -18.52 -14.17
N THR A 35 -0.22 -17.36 -14.58
CA THR A 35 -1.37 -16.71 -13.94
C THR A 35 -2.63 -17.57 -14.07
N ILE A 36 -2.87 -18.16 -15.25
CA ILE A 36 -4.00 -19.09 -15.47
C ILE A 36 -3.86 -20.32 -14.57
N THR A 37 -2.68 -20.94 -14.54
CA THR A 37 -2.40 -22.10 -13.67
C THR A 37 -2.61 -21.75 -12.20
N CYS A 38 -2.18 -20.57 -11.77
CA CYS A 38 -2.41 -20.09 -10.40
C CYS A 38 -3.90 -19.85 -10.11
N PHE A 39 -4.70 -19.42 -11.09
CA PHE A 39 -6.16 -19.33 -10.90
C PHE A 39 -6.80 -20.69 -10.68
N GLU A 40 -6.34 -21.73 -11.39
CA GLU A 40 -6.81 -23.10 -11.22
C GLU A 40 -6.38 -23.66 -9.86
N VAL A 41 -5.14 -23.43 -9.43
CA VAL A 41 -4.60 -23.96 -8.18
C VAL A 41 -5.11 -23.19 -6.96
N PHE A 42 -5.07 -21.86 -6.96
CA PHE A 42 -5.39 -21.03 -5.79
C PHE A 42 -6.82 -20.50 -5.79
N GLY A 43 -7.51 -20.48 -6.94
CA GLY A 43 -8.80 -19.81 -7.10
C GLY A 43 -8.63 -18.34 -7.45
N LYS A 44 -9.44 -17.86 -8.40
CA LYS A 44 -9.41 -16.47 -8.88
C LYS A 44 -9.74 -15.46 -7.78
N GLU A 45 -10.62 -15.83 -6.86
CA GLU A 45 -10.99 -15.05 -5.68
C GLU A 45 -9.81 -14.79 -4.74
N ASN A 46 -8.81 -15.68 -4.74
CA ASN A 46 -7.63 -15.55 -3.89
C ASN A 46 -6.48 -14.77 -4.53
N PHE A 47 -6.70 -14.19 -5.72
CA PHE A 47 -5.75 -13.29 -6.35
C PHE A 47 -5.65 -11.96 -5.60
N LEU A 48 -4.42 -11.56 -5.28
CA LEU A 48 -4.13 -10.32 -4.57
C LEU A 48 -3.71 -9.20 -5.51
N GLY A 49 -3.04 -9.53 -6.60
CA GLY A 49 -2.57 -8.56 -7.59
C GLY A 49 -1.26 -8.98 -8.25
N THR A 50 -0.78 -8.11 -9.14
CA THR A 50 0.51 -8.25 -9.81
C THR A 50 1.34 -7.01 -9.52
N PHE A 51 2.57 -7.21 -9.04
CA PHE A 51 3.57 -6.15 -8.96
C PHE A 51 4.38 -6.13 -10.26
N ILE A 52 4.79 -4.93 -10.67
CA ILE A 52 5.68 -4.75 -11.81
C ILE A 52 7.02 -4.29 -11.26
N THR A 53 8.08 -5.05 -11.53
CA THR A 53 9.45 -4.73 -11.13
C THR A 53 10.21 -4.20 -12.33
N ASN A 54 10.90 -3.07 -12.17
CA ASN A 54 11.73 -2.54 -13.24
C ASN A 54 13.05 -3.30 -13.30
N GLN A 55 13.48 -3.63 -14.52
CA GLN A 55 14.80 -4.15 -14.81
C GLN A 55 15.72 -3.04 -15.33
N ALA A 56 17.03 -3.33 -15.33
CA ALA A 56 18.02 -2.45 -15.95
C ALA A 56 17.70 -2.25 -17.44
N LYS A 57 17.81 -1.01 -17.92
CA LYS A 57 17.59 -0.66 -19.32
C LYS A 57 18.62 -1.38 -20.20
N ARG A 58 18.16 -2.20 -21.14
CA ARG A 58 19.02 -2.80 -22.18
C ARG A 58 18.88 -1.97 -23.46
N SER A 59 19.97 -1.50 -24.07
CA SER A 59 19.89 -0.60 -25.23
C SER A 59 19.60 -1.31 -26.56
N ASN A 60 19.62 -2.64 -26.60
CA ASN A 60 19.68 -3.42 -27.84
C ASN A 60 18.37 -4.19 -28.11
N ALA A 61 17.23 -3.51 -28.00
CA ALA A 61 15.95 -4.10 -28.35
C ALA A 61 15.67 -3.98 -29.85
N LYS A 62 15.32 -5.09 -30.51
CA LYS A 62 14.96 -5.11 -31.94
C LYS A 62 13.56 -4.55 -32.22
N HIS A 63 12.62 -4.75 -31.28
CA HIS A 63 11.22 -4.33 -31.43
C HIS A 63 10.77 -3.48 -30.24
N ILE A 64 10.56 -4.10 -29.07
CA ILE A 64 10.19 -3.42 -27.83
C ILE A 64 11.26 -3.72 -26.78
N ASN A 65 11.70 -2.68 -26.08
CA ASN A 65 12.62 -2.85 -24.96
C ASN A 65 11.83 -3.23 -23.70
N ILE A 66 11.85 -4.52 -23.37
CA ILE A 66 11.22 -5.05 -22.18
C ILE A 66 12.12 -4.72 -20.99
N THR A 67 11.68 -3.79 -20.15
CA THR A 67 12.45 -3.30 -18.99
C THR A 67 11.72 -3.59 -17.69
N HIS A 68 10.84 -4.57 -17.67
CA HIS A 68 10.07 -4.95 -16.50
C HIS A 68 9.81 -6.46 -16.44
N GLU A 69 9.57 -6.92 -15.23
CA GLU A 69 9.10 -8.26 -14.90
C GLU A 69 7.87 -8.17 -14.00
N TYR A 70 7.27 -9.32 -13.74
CA TYR A 70 6.05 -9.44 -12.95
C TYR A 70 6.30 -10.24 -11.69
N ILE A 71 5.60 -9.87 -10.61
CA ILE A 71 5.45 -10.72 -9.43
C ILE A 71 3.96 -10.91 -9.21
N VAL A 72 3.46 -12.12 -9.43
CA VAL A 72 2.07 -12.46 -9.15
C VAL A 72 1.90 -12.86 -7.69
N ALA A 73 0.85 -12.35 -7.04
CA ALA A 73 0.56 -12.61 -5.64
C ALA A 73 -0.80 -13.30 -5.45
N PHE A 74 -0.77 -14.43 -4.74
CA PHE A 74 -1.95 -15.21 -4.40
C PHE A 74 -1.98 -15.54 -2.90
N ALA A 75 -3.16 -15.43 -2.31
CA ALA A 75 -3.40 -15.92 -0.95
C ALA A 75 -3.77 -17.41 -0.98
N LYS A 76 -3.59 -18.10 0.16
CA LYS A 76 -4.33 -19.36 0.37
C LYS A 76 -5.81 -19.11 0.62
N ASN A 77 -6.13 -18.10 1.42
CA ASN A 77 -7.48 -17.61 1.66
C ASN A 77 -7.44 -16.09 1.84
N LYS A 78 -7.87 -15.35 0.81
CA LYS A 78 -7.78 -13.88 0.79
C LYS A 78 -8.52 -13.20 1.93
N ASN A 79 -9.65 -13.74 2.37
CA ASN A 79 -10.45 -13.17 3.45
C ASN A 79 -9.72 -13.24 4.82
N LYS A 80 -8.74 -14.14 4.95
CA LYS A 80 -7.93 -14.28 6.17
C LYS A 80 -6.60 -13.52 6.10
N VAL A 81 -6.23 -12.97 4.95
CA VAL A 81 -5.00 -12.22 4.77
C VAL A 81 -5.19 -10.83 5.37
N LYS A 82 -4.25 -10.42 6.23
CA LYS A 82 -4.22 -9.04 6.73
C LYS A 82 -3.97 -8.09 5.56
N PRO A 83 -4.61 -6.91 5.55
CA PRO A 83 -4.39 -5.97 4.47
C PRO A 83 -2.92 -5.53 4.47
N PHE A 84 -2.34 -5.36 3.27
CA PHE A 84 -0.98 -4.84 3.09
C PHE A 84 -0.94 -3.34 3.36
N LEU A 85 -1.28 -2.96 4.60
CA LEU A 85 -1.20 -1.60 5.09
C LEU A 85 0.14 -1.44 5.78
N VAL A 86 0.90 -0.46 5.31
CA VAL A 86 2.06 0.06 6.03
C VAL A 86 1.65 1.44 6.53
N PRO A 87 1.22 1.57 7.80
CA PRO A 87 0.90 2.87 8.36
C PRO A 87 2.15 3.76 8.31
N ARG A 88 2.02 5.00 7.86
CA ARG A 88 3.19 5.90 7.73
C ARG A 88 3.91 6.13 9.06
N ILE A 89 3.17 6.12 10.16
CA ILE A 89 3.73 6.23 11.52
C ILE A 89 4.70 5.08 11.88
N THR A 90 4.65 3.93 11.18
CA THR A 90 5.61 2.85 11.41
C THR A 90 6.93 3.05 10.66
N ILE A 91 6.97 3.97 9.70
CA ILE A 91 8.18 4.33 8.96
C ILE A 91 8.91 5.40 9.79
N PRO A 92 10.14 5.17 10.28
CA PRO A 92 10.83 6.10 11.19
C PRO A 92 10.91 7.54 10.66
N GLU A 93 11.19 7.71 9.38
CA GLU A 93 11.36 9.02 8.74
C GLU A 93 10.03 9.78 8.62
N ASP A 94 8.94 9.08 8.29
CA ASP A 94 7.60 9.68 8.25
C ASP A 94 7.09 9.95 9.67
N ARG A 95 7.42 9.08 10.63
CA ARG A 95 7.02 9.21 12.04
C ARG A 95 7.53 10.50 12.65
N GLU A 96 8.81 10.82 12.46
CA GLU A 96 9.43 12.04 12.99
C GLU A 96 8.71 13.30 12.48
N ILE A 97 8.32 13.30 11.20
CA ILE A 97 7.55 14.39 10.58
C ILE A 97 6.16 14.50 11.22
N ILE A 98 5.46 13.37 11.36
CA ILE A 98 4.09 13.34 11.89
C ILE A 98 4.06 13.78 13.35
N GLU A 99 4.97 13.28 14.19
CA GLU A 99 5.05 13.64 15.61
C GLU A 99 5.39 15.13 15.80
N LYS A 100 6.30 15.66 14.97
CA LYS A 100 6.62 17.10 14.98
C LYS A 100 5.40 17.95 14.64
N LEU A 101 4.69 17.62 13.57
CA LEU A 101 3.50 18.36 13.16
C LEU A 101 2.38 18.29 14.20
N GLN A 102 2.16 17.11 14.79
CA GLN A 102 1.15 16.95 15.83
C GLN A 102 1.46 17.85 17.04
N LYS A 103 2.73 17.91 17.45
CA LYS A 103 3.16 18.81 18.54
C LYS A 103 2.92 20.28 18.21
N GLU A 104 3.26 20.72 16.99
CA GLU A 104 3.01 22.09 16.53
C GLU A 104 1.50 22.43 16.53
N VAL A 105 0.65 21.47 16.12
CA VAL A 105 -0.81 21.63 16.17
C VAL A 105 -1.30 21.73 17.61
N ASP A 106 -0.88 20.84 18.50
CA ASP A 106 -1.30 20.83 19.91
C ASP A 106 -0.94 22.14 20.63
N GLU A 107 0.24 22.70 20.35
CA GLU A 107 0.67 23.99 20.89
C GLU A 107 -0.18 25.15 20.35
N ASN A 108 -0.45 25.17 19.04
CA ASN A 108 -1.24 26.22 18.42
C ASN A 108 -2.73 26.16 18.80
N LEU A 109 -3.30 24.96 18.97
CA LEU A 109 -4.67 24.80 19.46
C LEU A 109 -4.84 25.38 20.87
N LYS A 110 -3.85 25.21 21.75
CA LYS A 110 -3.88 25.73 23.12
C LYS A 110 -3.72 27.26 23.19
N LEU A 111 -2.88 27.83 22.33
CA LEU A 111 -2.50 29.25 22.41
C LEU A 111 -3.36 30.15 21.53
N ASN A 112 -3.67 29.71 20.31
CA ASN A 112 -4.16 30.57 19.22
C ASN A 112 -5.51 30.11 18.65
N GLY A 113 -5.98 28.91 19.01
CA GLY A 113 -7.24 28.34 18.56
C GLY A 113 -7.17 27.63 17.19
N TYR A 114 -8.30 27.05 16.81
CA TYR A 114 -8.43 26.14 15.65
C TYR A 114 -8.02 26.78 14.31
N GLU A 115 -8.56 27.95 13.99
CA GLU A 115 -8.32 28.61 12.70
C GLU A 115 -6.84 28.90 12.49
N PHE A 116 -6.15 29.34 13.53
CA PHE A 116 -4.71 29.59 13.49
C PHE A 116 -3.92 28.30 13.32
N ALA A 117 -4.23 27.27 14.13
CA ALA A 117 -3.57 25.96 14.04
C ALA A 117 -3.70 25.33 12.64
N LYS A 118 -4.87 25.46 12.02
CA LYS A 118 -5.12 24.95 10.65
C LYS A 118 -4.32 25.69 9.58
N GLN A 119 -4.22 27.02 9.69
CA GLN A 119 -3.42 27.83 8.79
C GLN A 119 -1.94 27.50 8.91
N GLU A 120 -1.41 27.41 10.13
CA GLU A 120 0.00 27.05 10.36
C GLU A 120 0.31 25.63 9.91
N LEU A 121 -0.56 24.65 10.22
CA LEU A 121 -0.42 23.27 9.72
C LEU A 121 -0.27 23.23 8.19
N THR A 122 -1.11 23.97 7.47
CA THR A 122 -1.07 24.03 6.01
C THR A 122 0.27 24.60 5.50
N LYS A 123 0.81 25.62 6.19
CA LYS A 123 2.12 26.20 5.85
C LYS A 123 3.26 25.22 6.15
N SER A 124 3.29 24.61 7.33
CA SER A 124 4.30 23.62 7.72
C SER A 124 4.33 22.44 6.75
N ILE A 125 3.16 21.89 6.38
CA ILE A 125 3.04 20.82 5.39
C ILE A 125 3.64 21.23 4.04
N LYS A 126 3.33 22.45 3.55
CA LYS A 126 3.84 22.93 2.27
C LYS A 126 5.37 23.04 2.28
N ASN A 127 5.95 23.55 3.36
CA ASN A 127 7.40 23.67 3.52
C ASN A 127 8.07 22.29 3.58
N ILE A 128 7.56 21.38 4.41
CA ILE A 128 8.10 20.02 4.54
C ILE A 128 8.02 19.26 3.21
N CYS A 129 6.91 19.38 2.49
CA CYS A 129 6.76 18.77 1.17
C CYS A 129 7.81 19.25 0.19
N HIS A 130 8.16 20.54 0.22
CA HIS A 130 9.19 21.12 -0.63
C HIS A 130 10.60 20.67 -0.21
N GLU A 131 10.94 20.80 1.07
CA GLU A 131 12.26 20.46 1.61
C GLU A 131 12.62 18.99 1.45
N LYS A 132 11.67 18.09 1.73
CA LYS A 132 11.88 16.64 1.63
C LYS A 132 11.49 16.05 0.28
N ASN A 133 11.03 16.86 -0.68
CA ASN A 133 10.53 16.44 -1.98
C ASN A 133 9.47 15.30 -1.89
N ILE A 134 8.49 15.47 -0.98
CA ILE A 134 7.40 14.51 -0.76
C ILE A 134 6.05 15.12 -1.12
N THR A 135 5.10 14.29 -1.55
CA THR A 135 3.75 14.74 -1.97
C THR A 135 2.62 14.19 -1.12
N TRP A 136 2.85 13.08 -0.40
CA TRP A 136 1.80 12.37 0.34
C TRP A 136 1.22 13.18 1.51
N LEU A 137 2.04 14.02 2.14
CA LEU A 137 1.69 14.77 3.34
C LEU A 137 0.66 15.88 3.07
N LYS A 138 0.56 16.36 1.82
CA LYS A 138 -0.40 17.39 1.39
C LYS A 138 -1.86 17.05 1.72
N ASN A 139 -2.15 15.76 1.85
CA ASN A 139 -3.48 15.24 2.13
C ASN A 139 -3.87 15.35 3.62
N TYR A 140 -2.91 15.53 4.54
CA TYR A 140 -3.13 15.50 5.98
C TYR A 140 -3.20 16.92 6.56
N ASN A 141 -4.11 17.74 6.05
CA ASN A 141 -4.20 19.18 6.36
C ASN A 141 -5.42 19.57 7.19
N GLN A 142 -6.13 18.60 7.74
CA GLN A 142 -7.26 18.84 8.63
C GLN A 142 -6.91 18.46 10.06
N ILE A 143 -7.62 19.08 11.00
CA ILE A 143 -7.49 18.87 12.45
C ILE A 143 -8.87 18.47 12.96
N GLU A 144 -8.96 17.37 13.69
CA GLU A 144 -10.21 16.91 14.32
C GLU A 144 -10.55 17.79 15.53
N ASP A 145 -11.79 18.27 15.62
CA ASP A 145 -12.21 19.29 16.59
C ASP A 145 -12.09 18.82 18.06
N ASP A 146 -12.39 17.55 18.34
CA ASP A 146 -12.42 17.00 19.70
C ASP A 146 -11.05 16.53 20.19
N THR A 147 -10.21 16.01 19.29
CA THR A 147 -8.94 15.35 19.65
C THR A 147 -7.70 16.17 19.29
N GLY A 148 -7.84 17.14 18.36
CA GLY A 148 -6.72 17.87 17.79
C GLY A 148 -5.87 17.04 16.81
N LEU A 149 -6.28 15.81 16.47
CA LEU A 149 -5.49 14.94 15.62
C LEU A 149 -5.49 15.40 14.16
N ILE A 150 -4.32 15.33 13.54
CA ILE A 150 -4.17 15.59 12.12
C ILE A 150 -4.76 14.44 11.31
N TYR A 151 -5.61 14.73 10.33
CA TYR A 151 -6.24 13.72 9.49
C TYR A 151 -6.33 14.12 8.01
N PHE A 152 -6.58 13.11 7.17
CA PHE A 152 -6.90 13.27 5.75
C PHE A 152 -8.41 13.11 5.55
N ALA A 153 -9.06 14.17 5.05
CA ALA A 153 -10.50 14.22 4.78
C ALA A 153 -11.00 13.34 3.61
N LYS A 154 -10.30 12.24 3.29
CA LYS A 154 -10.70 11.34 2.19
C LYS A 154 -12.03 10.63 2.46
N ASP A 155 -12.47 10.55 3.72
CA ASP A 155 -13.76 9.95 4.07
C ASP A 155 -14.57 10.85 5.02
N LEU A 156 -15.53 11.59 4.46
CA LEU A 156 -16.70 12.13 5.16
C LEU A 156 -17.71 11.01 5.49
N SER A 157 -17.22 9.85 5.98
CA SER A 157 -18.11 8.78 6.41
C SER A 157 -18.78 9.15 7.74
N THR A 158 -20.11 9.10 7.69
CA THR A 158 -21.11 9.61 8.64
C THR A 158 -21.11 8.87 10.00
N PRO A 159 -21.90 9.27 11.03
CA PRO A 159 -21.81 8.76 12.42
C PRO A 159 -22.29 7.31 12.66
N ARG A 160 -22.29 6.44 11.65
CA ARG A 160 -22.39 4.97 11.85
C ARG A 160 -21.02 4.33 11.67
N LYS A 161 -20.72 3.32 12.49
CA LYS A 161 -19.55 2.44 12.28
C LYS A 161 -19.54 1.95 10.82
N PRO A 162 -18.43 2.09 10.08
CA PRO A 162 -18.23 1.32 8.85
C PRO A 162 -18.43 -0.16 9.20
N ALA A 163 -19.19 -0.89 8.39
CA ALA A 163 -19.41 -2.31 8.59
C ALA A 163 -18.05 -3.02 8.71
N PRO A 164 -17.87 -3.95 9.68
CA PRO A 164 -16.63 -4.69 9.78
C PRO A 164 -16.39 -5.41 8.45
N LEU A 165 -15.20 -5.18 7.89
CA LEU A 165 -14.75 -5.95 6.73
C LEU A 165 -14.69 -7.42 7.16
N VAL A 166 -15.63 -8.20 6.64
CA VAL A 166 -15.61 -9.67 6.69
C VAL A 166 -14.55 -10.18 5.73
#